data_AF-A0A7S3LGI3-F1
#
_entry.id   AF-A0A7S3LGI3-F1
#
_cell.length_a   1.000
_cell.length_b   1.000
_cell.length_c   1.000
_cell.angle_alpha   90.00
_cell.angle_beta   90.00
_cell.angle_gamma   90.00
#
_symmetry.space_group_name_H-M   'P 1'
#
loop_
_entity.id
_entity.type
_entity.pdbx_description
1 polymer ?
#
loop_
_entity_poly.entity_id
_entity_poly.type
_entity_poly.pdbx_seq_one_letter_code
_entity_poly.pdbx_strand_id
1 'polypeptide(L)'
;EKLLHLAKLMPAQWKTIGPLVGRTATQCQEHYERLLDQAATASGSAGTAGDATTDTLRQQTALRPGQIDAHPETRPAKPDPTDMDEDEMEMLQEARARLANTVGKKAKRKQREKMLAQAKRLGDLQKRRELKQAGLLSAAARKKSTKRSREIDLGVEIPFHKPAPAGFHATDSEDTRAETLRQKR
;
A
#
# COMPACT_ATOMS: atom_id res chain seq x y z
N GLU A 1 1.33 5.06 42.66
CA GLU A 1 2.44 4.35 43.36
C GLU A 1 3.74 4.19 42.58
N LYS A 2 3.82 3.35 41.52
CA LYS A 2 5.11 3.06 40.82
C LYS A 2 5.88 4.31 40.34
N LEU A 3 5.18 5.31 39.81
CA LEU A 3 5.78 6.57 39.34
C LEU A 3 6.42 7.39 40.47
N LEU A 4 5.73 7.55 41.60
CA LEU A 4 6.22 8.30 42.76
C LEU A 4 7.44 7.62 43.39
N HIS A 5 7.43 6.29 43.46
CA HIS A 5 8.58 5.52 43.96
C HIS A 5 9.82 5.71 43.09
N LEU A 6 9.65 5.61 41.76
CA LEU A 6 10.76 5.80 40.82
C LEU A 6 11.25 7.25 40.78
N ALA A 7 10.36 8.24 40.89
CA ALA A 7 10.71 9.65 40.98
C ALA A 7 11.52 9.96 42.26
N LYS A 8 11.24 9.25 43.36
CA LYS A 8 12.01 9.33 44.60
C LYS A 8 13.41 8.70 44.50
N LEU A 9 13.54 7.59 43.77
CA LEU A 9 14.82 6.88 43.60
C LEU A 9 15.74 7.54 42.57
N MET A 10 15.17 8.10 41.50
CA MET A 10 15.90 8.70 40.38
C MET A 10 15.34 10.10 40.09
N PRO A 11 15.74 11.14 40.86
CA PRO A 11 15.17 12.48 40.75
C PRO A 11 15.44 13.08 39.37
N ALA A 12 14.39 13.62 38.73
CA ALA A 12 14.41 14.28 37.42
C ALA A 12 14.96 13.44 36.24
N GLN A 13 15.08 12.11 36.38
CA GLN A 13 15.52 11.21 35.30
C GLN A 13 14.34 10.66 34.48
N TRP A 14 13.51 11.54 33.93
CA TRP A 14 12.26 11.17 33.25
C TRP A 14 12.44 10.28 32.03
N LYS A 15 13.55 10.43 31.29
CA LYS A 15 13.90 9.56 30.14
C LYS A 15 14.14 8.11 30.56
N THR A 16 14.63 7.88 31.77
CA THR A 16 14.86 6.54 32.33
C THR A 16 13.57 5.98 32.95
N ILE A 17 12.78 6.83 33.61
CA ILE A 17 11.54 6.45 34.28
C ILE A 17 10.44 6.09 33.27
N GLY A 18 10.33 6.82 32.14
CA GLY A 18 9.30 6.62 31.12
C GLY A 18 9.17 5.16 30.65
N PRO A 19 10.24 4.56 30.09
CA PRO A 19 10.22 3.17 29.65
C PRO A 19 9.91 2.17 30.77
N LEU A 20 10.31 2.43 32.02
CA LEU A 20 10.02 1.56 33.17
C LEU A 20 8.54 1.59 33.58
N VAL A 21 7.86 2.71 33.36
CA VAL A 21 6.42 2.89 33.62
C VAL A 21 5.58 2.50 32.41
N GLY A 22 6.16 2.44 31.21
CA GLY A 22 5.47 2.13 29.95
C GLY A 22 4.76 3.34 29.32
N ARG A 23 5.23 4.56 29.62
CA ARG A 23 4.70 5.84 29.10
C ARG A 23 5.85 6.72 28.60
N THR A 24 5.55 7.78 27.86
CA THR A 24 6.60 8.73 27.46
C THR A 24 7.13 9.48 28.68
N ALA A 25 8.39 9.93 28.61
CA ALA A 25 9.01 10.71 29.67
C ALA A 25 8.18 11.96 30.04
N THR A 26 7.65 12.65 29.03
CA THR A 26 6.79 13.83 29.18
C THR A 26 5.47 13.51 29.86
N GLN A 27 4.79 12.41 29.48
CA GLN A 27 3.58 11.95 30.15
C GLN A 27 3.81 11.63 31.64
N CYS A 28 4.96 11.01 31.96
CA CYS A 28 5.35 10.74 33.34
C CYS A 28 5.60 12.03 34.13
N GLN A 29 6.25 13.02 33.53
CA GLN A 29 6.52 14.31 34.17
C GLN A 29 5.23 15.10 34.42
N GLU A 30 4.37 15.26 33.41
CA GLU A 30 3.07 15.95 33.57
C GLU A 30 2.20 15.27 34.63
N HIS A 31 2.17 13.94 34.64
CA HIS A 31 1.37 13.22 35.62
C HIS A 31 1.94 13.36 37.03
N TYR A 32 3.27 13.38 37.18
CA TYR A 32 3.93 13.63 38.46
C TYR A 32 3.63 15.02 39.00
N GLU A 33 3.71 16.06 38.16
CA GLU A 33 3.35 17.44 38.53
C GLU A 33 1.87 17.52 38.95
N ARG A 34 0.95 16.91 38.20
CA ARG A 34 -0.47 16.82 38.58
C ARG A 34 -0.69 16.13 39.93
N LEU A 35 0.09 15.09 40.26
CA LEU A 35 -0.01 14.40 41.55
C LEU A 35 0.51 15.27 42.71
N LEU A 36 1.55 16.07 42.48
CA LEU A 36 2.04 17.04 43.46
C LEU A 36 1.02 18.15 43.71
N ASP A 37 0.38 18.66 42.66
CA ASP A 37 -0.67 19.68 42.77
C ASP A 37 -1.90 19.15 43.53
N GLN A 38 -2.32 17.92 43.25
CA GLN A 38 -3.40 17.24 43.99
C GLN A 38 -3.04 17.07 45.48
N ALA A 39 -1.79 16.71 45.79
CA ALA A 39 -1.34 16.60 47.17
C ALA A 39 -1.26 17.96 47.88
N ALA A 40 -0.78 19.00 47.19
CA ALA A 40 -0.70 20.37 47.71
C ALA A 40 -2.10 20.91 48.04
N THR A 41 -3.04 20.77 47.11
CA THR A 41 -4.46 21.17 47.29
C THR A 41 -5.18 20.35 48.38
N ALA A 42 -4.84 19.08 48.56
CA ALA A 42 -5.37 18.26 49.64
C ALA A 42 -4.78 18.61 51.03
N SER A 43 -3.55 19.15 51.09
CA SER A 43 -2.81 19.41 52.34
C SER A 43 -2.92 20.83 52.89
N GLY A 44 -3.38 21.81 52.09
CA GLY A 44 -3.57 23.18 52.53
C GLY A 44 -4.71 23.88 51.78
N SER A 45 -5.61 24.51 52.54
CA SER A 45 -6.78 25.31 52.11
C SER A 45 -8.09 24.52 51.86
N ALA A 46 -8.75 24.17 52.96
CA ALA A 46 -10.21 24.12 53.02
C ALA A 46 -10.78 25.50 52.65
N GLY A 47 -11.11 25.69 51.37
CA GLY A 47 -11.48 27.01 50.86
C GLY A 47 -12.26 27.06 49.54
N THR A 48 -12.71 25.93 48.98
CA THR A 48 -13.88 25.85 48.08
C THR A 48 -14.18 24.38 47.78
N ALA A 49 -15.16 23.84 48.50
CA ALA A 49 -15.74 22.54 48.20
C ALA A 49 -16.45 22.59 46.85
N GLY A 50 -16.08 21.70 45.95
CA GLY A 50 -16.77 21.51 44.68
C GLY A 50 -15.94 20.64 43.75
N ASP A 51 -16.17 19.32 43.82
CA ASP A 51 -15.82 18.29 42.83
C ASP A 51 -14.94 18.77 41.67
N ALA A 52 -13.62 18.85 41.91
CA ALA A 52 -12.64 19.16 40.88
C ALA A 52 -12.48 17.91 40.00
N THR A 53 -13.44 17.72 39.10
CA THR A 53 -13.34 16.76 37.99
C THR A 53 -12.00 16.98 37.27
N THR A 54 -11.44 15.92 36.69
CA THR A 54 -10.12 15.91 36.02
C THR A 54 -9.90 17.06 35.00
N ASP A 55 -10.98 17.68 34.55
CA ASP A 55 -10.99 18.79 33.60
C ASP A 55 -10.63 20.15 34.23
N THR A 56 -10.99 20.41 35.51
CA THR A 56 -10.64 21.67 36.19
C THR A 56 -9.17 21.75 36.56
N LEU A 57 -8.54 20.63 36.94
CA LEU A 57 -7.08 20.53 37.14
C LEU A 57 -6.32 20.76 35.83
N ARG A 58 -6.83 20.24 34.70
CA ARG A 58 -6.28 20.54 33.37
C ARG A 58 -6.36 22.03 33.03
N GLN A 59 -7.43 22.69 33.47
CA GLN A 59 -7.64 24.13 33.27
C GLN A 59 -6.73 24.99 34.17
N GLN A 60 -6.34 24.50 35.36
CA GLN A 60 -5.33 25.14 36.21
C GLN A 60 -3.91 25.02 35.66
N THR A 61 -3.61 23.93 34.93
CA THR A 61 -2.39 23.76 34.13
C THR A 61 -2.48 24.40 32.74
N ALA A 62 -3.59 25.08 32.40
CA ALA A 62 -3.61 25.87 31.19
C ALA A 62 -2.59 27.00 31.35
N LEU A 63 -1.65 27.05 30.41
CA LEU A 63 -0.58 28.05 30.41
C LEU A 63 -1.19 29.43 30.62
N ARG A 64 -0.64 30.16 31.59
CA ARG A 64 -1.03 31.56 31.79
C ARG A 64 -0.75 32.33 30.50
N PRO A 65 -1.58 33.34 30.14
CA PRO A 65 -1.32 34.15 28.95
C PRO A 65 0.14 34.65 28.93
N GLY A 66 0.93 34.21 27.94
CA GLY A 66 2.37 34.51 27.81
C GLY A 66 3.36 33.39 28.18
N GLN A 67 2.91 32.27 28.77
CA GLN A 67 3.75 31.09 28.95
C GLN A 67 3.61 30.16 27.72
N ILE A 68 4.74 29.77 27.12
CA ILE A 68 4.79 28.85 25.98
C ILE A 68 4.84 27.41 26.52
N ASP A 69 4.06 26.52 25.92
CA ASP A 69 4.14 25.08 26.19
C ASP A 69 5.51 24.57 25.76
N ALA A 70 6.27 23.97 26.68
CA ALA A 70 7.54 23.36 26.32
C ALA A 70 7.38 22.10 25.45
N HIS A 71 6.20 21.45 25.48
CA HIS A 71 5.95 20.15 24.86
C HIS A 71 4.56 20.03 24.18
N PRO A 72 4.26 20.87 23.16
CA PRO A 72 2.96 20.85 22.49
C PRO A 72 2.64 19.53 21.78
N GLU A 73 3.66 18.73 21.42
CA GLU A 73 3.54 17.43 20.74
C GLU A 73 2.88 16.32 21.57
N THR A 74 2.74 16.53 22.89
CA THR A 74 2.21 15.53 23.84
C THR A 74 0.69 15.61 23.98
N ARG A 75 0.08 16.70 23.51
CA ARG A 75 -1.36 16.93 23.60
C ARG A 75 -2.10 15.95 22.68
N PRO A 76 -3.30 15.51 23.06
CA PRO A 76 -4.10 14.68 22.18
C PRO A 76 -4.34 15.41 20.86
N ALA A 77 -4.26 14.66 19.75
CA ALA A 77 -4.51 15.22 18.42
C ALA A 77 -5.90 15.86 18.40
N LYS A 78 -5.97 17.11 17.94
CA LYS A 78 -7.25 17.74 17.66
C LYS A 78 -7.89 16.98 16.49
N PRO A 79 -9.22 16.75 16.51
CA PRO A 79 -9.91 16.26 15.32
C PRO A 79 -9.61 17.16 14.13
N ASP A 80 -9.39 16.56 12.96
CA ASP A 80 -9.18 17.31 11.72
C ASP A 80 -10.40 18.20 11.45
N PRO A 81 -10.20 19.44 10.96
CA PRO A 81 -11.29 20.30 10.49
C PRO A 81 -12.23 19.57 9.51
N THR A 82 -13.55 19.74 9.67
CA THR A 82 -14.54 19.16 8.76
C THR A 82 -14.35 19.65 7.33
N ASP A 83 -13.97 20.92 7.19
CA ASP A 83 -13.62 21.56 5.94
C ASP A 83 -12.10 21.76 5.95
N MET A 84 -11.36 20.75 5.49
CA MET A 84 -9.92 20.87 5.21
C MET A 84 -9.71 21.84 4.05
N ASP A 85 -8.63 22.62 4.09
CA ASP A 85 -8.32 23.54 3.00
C ASP A 85 -8.07 22.76 1.69
N GLU A 86 -8.35 23.39 0.55
CA GLU A 86 -8.23 22.76 -0.79
C GLU A 86 -6.82 22.20 -1.01
N ASP A 87 -5.79 22.96 -0.62
CA ASP A 87 -4.38 22.57 -0.71
C ASP A 87 -4.06 21.30 0.11
N GLU A 88 -4.69 21.13 1.28
CA GLU A 88 -4.48 19.96 2.15
C GLU A 88 -5.16 18.72 1.57
N MET A 89 -6.36 18.89 1.01
CA MET A 89 -7.06 17.81 0.31
C MET A 89 -6.25 17.33 -0.91
N GLU A 90 -5.70 18.24 -1.70
CA GLU A 90 -4.85 17.90 -2.84
C GLU A 90 -3.61 17.11 -2.41
N MET A 91 -2.95 17.54 -1.33
CA MET A 91 -1.79 16.86 -0.77
C MET A 91 -2.11 15.43 -0.31
N LEU A 92 -3.26 15.23 0.35
CA LEU A 92 -3.72 13.90 0.76
C LEU A 92 -4.04 13.00 -0.43
N GLN A 93 -4.69 13.53 -1.47
CA GLN A 93 -4.95 12.75 -2.67
C GLN A 93 -3.65 12.38 -3.41
N GLU A 94 -2.66 13.27 -3.44
CA GLU A 94 -1.35 12.96 -4.00
C GLU A 94 -0.67 11.82 -3.21
N ALA A 95 -0.63 11.93 -1.89
CA ALA A 95 -0.06 10.90 -1.03
C ALA A 95 -0.77 9.55 -1.22
N ARG A 96 -2.10 9.55 -1.29
CA ARG A 96 -2.92 8.37 -1.57
C ARG A 96 -2.59 7.76 -2.93
N ALA A 97 -2.48 8.58 -3.98
CA ALA A 97 -2.13 8.12 -5.31
C ALA A 97 -0.72 7.51 -5.35
N ARG A 98 0.25 8.11 -4.66
CA ARG A 98 1.62 7.58 -4.55
C ARG A 98 1.65 6.22 -3.85
N LEU A 99 0.95 6.08 -2.71
CA LEU A 99 0.89 4.83 -1.95
C LEU A 99 0.17 3.71 -2.71
N ALA A 100 -0.91 4.03 -3.43
CA ALA A 100 -1.64 3.04 -4.24
C ALA A 100 -0.82 2.51 -5.43
N ASN A 101 0.11 3.32 -5.95
CA ASN A 101 0.95 2.98 -7.09
C ASN A 101 2.24 2.27 -6.67
N THR A 102 2.16 0.95 -6.41
CA THR A 102 3.33 0.12 -6.08
C THR A 102 4.20 -0.26 -7.29
N VAL A 103 3.73 0.02 -8.50
CA VAL A 103 4.36 -0.41 -9.75
C VAL A 103 5.39 0.61 -10.25
N GLY A 104 6.64 0.17 -10.40
CA GLY A 104 7.72 1.01 -10.92
C GLY A 104 7.67 1.29 -12.43
N LYS A 105 8.57 2.18 -12.89
CA LYS A 105 8.66 2.66 -14.30
C LYS A 105 8.69 1.53 -15.33
N LYS A 106 9.45 0.47 -15.07
CA LYS A 106 9.61 -0.66 -16.02
C LYS A 106 8.31 -1.43 -16.23
N ALA A 107 7.57 -1.70 -15.17
CA ALA A 107 6.32 -2.46 -15.26
C ALA A 107 5.21 -1.61 -15.90
N LYS A 108 5.09 -0.31 -15.54
CA LYS A 108 4.18 0.62 -16.24
C LYS A 108 4.50 0.73 -17.73
N ARG A 109 5.79 0.84 -18.09
CA ARG A 109 6.23 0.86 -19.49
C ARG A 109 5.86 -0.44 -20.23
N LYS A 110 6.16 -1.60 -19.64
CA LYS A 110 5.84 -2.90 -20.23
C LYS A 110 4.33 -3.10 -20.41
N GLN A 111 3.52 -2.64 -19.47
CA GLN A 111 2.06 -2.67 -19.58
C GLN A 111 1.58 -1.78 -20.74
N ARG A 112 2.11 -0.56 -20.86
CA ARG A 112 1.80 0.34 -21.98
C ARG A 112 2.23 -0.25 -23.33
N GLU A 113 3.43 -0.81 -23.42
CA GLU A 113 3.92 -1.49 -24.62
C GLU A 113 3.05 -2.69 -25.01
N LYS A 114 2.60 -3.48 -24.03
CA LYS A 114 1.67 -4.60 -24.23
C LYS A 114 0.34 -4.10 -24.80
N MET A 115 -0.23 -3.03 -24.24
CA MET A 115 -1.48 -2.46 -24.76
C MET A 115 -1.33 -1.90 -26.18
N LEU A 116 -0.22 -1.18 -26.46
CA LEU A 116 0.07 -0.68 -27.80
C LEU A 116 0.27 -1.83 -28.81
N ALA A 117 0.92 -2.91 -28.43
CA ALA A 117 1.10 -4.08 -29.28
C ALA A 117 -0.24 -4.77 -29.59
N GLN A 118 -1.14 -4.87 -28.60
CA GLN A 118 -2.49 -5.40 -28.80
C GLN A 118 -3.32 -4.50 -29.73
N ALA A 119 -3.26 -3.18 -29.54
CA ALA A 119 -3.95 -2.22 -30.41
C ALA A 119 -3.46 -2.32 -31.85
N LYS A 120 -2.13 -2.37 -32.08
CA LYS A 120 -1.54 -2.58 -33.41
C LYS A 120 -2.01 -3.89 -34.05
N ARG A 121 -2.00 -4.99 -33.29
CA ARG A 121 -2.49 -6.29 -33.76
C ARG A 121 -3.96 -6.22 -34.19
N LEU A 122 -4.79 -5.53 -33.43
CA LEU A 122 -6.22 -5.38 -33.72
C LEU A 122 -6.45 -4.55 -34.98
N GLY A 123 -5.76 -3.40 -35.12
CA GLY A 123 -5.82 -2.56 -36.32
C GLY A 123 -5.34 -3.29 -37.59
N ASP A 124 -4.23 -4.02 -37.51
CA ASP A 124 -3.74 -4.87 -38.60
C ASP A 124 -4.78 -5.91 -39.03
N LEU A 125 -5.50 -6.48 -38.05
CA LEU A 125 -6.48 -7.53 -38.28
C LEU A 125 -7.75 -6.95 -38.91
N GLN A 126 -8.21 -5.78 -38.47
CA GLN A 126 -9.30 -5.03 -39.10
C GLN A 126 -8.96 -4.69 -40.56
N LYS A 127 -7.79 -4.07 -40.80
CA LYS A 127 -7.29 -3.77 -42.15
C LYS A 127 -7.27 -5.01 -43.05
N ARG A 128 -6.84 -6.16 -42.51
CA ARG A 128 -6.85 -7.44 -43.25
C ARG A 128 -8.25 -7.96 -43.53
N ARG A 129 -9.19 -7.80 -42.59
CA ARG A 129 -10.59 -8.20 -42.82
C ARG A 129 -11.21 -7.37 -43.93
N GLU A 130 -11.01 -6.06 -43.90
CA GLU A 130 -11.52 -5.14 -44.93
C GLU A 130 -10.92 -5.44 -46.31
N LEU A 131 -9.60 -5.60 -46.39
CA LEU A 131 -8.93 -5.97 -47.65
C LEU A 131 -9.38 -7.36 -48.16
N LYS A 132 -9.69 -8.30 -47.26
CA LYS A 132 -10.20 -9.63 -47.62
C LYS A 132 -11.64 -9.54 -48.12
N GLN A 133 -12.48 -8.72 -47.49
CA GLN A 133 -13.86 -8.45 -47.94
C GLN A 133 -13.87 -7.76 -49.30
N ALA A 134 -12.94 -6.85 -49.55
CA ALA A 134 -12.74 -6.20 -50.85
C ALA A 134 -12.11 -7.11 -51.92
N GLY A 135 -11.77 -8.37 -51.59
CA GLY A 135 -11.18 -9.33 -52.51
C GLY A 135 -9.72 -9.06 -52.92
N LEU A 136 -9.08 -8.03 -52.35
CA LEU A 136 -7.72 -7.56 -52.69
C LEU A 136 -6.60 -8.38 -52.02
N LEU A 137 -6.95 -9.27 -51.10
CA LEU A 137 -5.97 -10.05 -50.32
C LEU A 137 -5.77 -11.44 -50.92
N SER A 138 -4.62 -11.66 -51.58
CA SER A 138 -4.19 -13.02 -51.91
C SER A 138 -3.86 -13.78 -50.61
N ALA A 139 -4.27 -15.04 -50.53
CA ALA A 139 -4.03 -15.91 -49.37
C ALA A 139 -2.54 -16.04 -48.98
N ALA A 140 -1.64 -15.61 -49.88
CA ALA A 140 -0.18 -15.61 -49.74
C ALA A 140 0.39 -14.44 -48.92
N ALA A 141 -0.38 -13.39 -48.62
CA ALA A 141 0.07 -12.28 -47.74
C ALA A 141 0.11 -12.67 -46.24
N ARG A 142 0.42 -13.94 -45.95
CA ARG A 142 0.76 -14.40 -44.61
C ARG A 142 2.03 -13.66 -44.19
N LYS A 143 2.02 -13.11 -42.98
CA LYS A 143 3.19 -12.43 -42.40
C LYS A 143 4.33 -13.43 -42.46
N LYS A 144 5.31 -13.20 -43.35
CA LYS A 144 6.60 -13.88 -43.25
C LYS A 144 7.13 -13.47 -41.89
N SER A 145 7.23 -14.43 -40.98
CA SER A 145 7.85 -14.23 -39.68
C SER A 145 9.24 -13.63 -39.94
N THR A 146 9.41 -12.34 -39.66
CA THR A 146 10.73 -11.66 -39.76
C THR A 146 11.59 -11.99 -38.54
N LYS A 147 11.30 -13.10 -37.86
CA LYS A 147 12.10 -13.57 -36.75
C LYS A 147 13.47 -13.97 -37.28
N ARG A 148 14.49 -13.65 -36.48
CA ARG A 148 15.88 -14.01 -36.78
C ARG A 148 15.95 -15.54 -36.96
N SER A 149 16.77 -16.02 -37.88
CA SER A 149 16.90 -17.45 -38.25
C SER A 149 17.10 -18.44 -37.08
N ARG A 150 17.41 -17.96 -35.86
CA ARG A 150 17.57 -18.77 -34.65
C ARG A 150 16.31 -18.90 -33.78
N GLU A 151 15.21 -18.21 -34.11
CA GLU A 151 13.99 -18.22 -33.29
C GLU A 151 12.99 -19.24 -33.83
N ILE A 152 12.55 -20.15 -32.97
CA ILE A 152 11.63 -21.25 -33.32
C ILE A 152 10.21 -20.69 -33.55
N ASP A 153 9.60 -21.04 -34.67
CA ASP A 153 8.19 -20.73 -34.93
C ASP A 153 7.29 -21.82 -34.34
N LEU A 154 6.78 -21.55 -33.15
CA LEU A 154 5.86 -22.42 -32.41
C LEU A 154 4.54 -22.70 -33.15
N GLY A 155 4.19 -21.91 -34.17
CA GLY A 155 2.99 -22.13 -34.98
C GLY A 155 3.18 -23.14 -36.12
N VAL A 156 4.43 -23.45 -36.47
CA VAL A 156 4.79 -24.35 -37.58
C VAL A 156 5.44 -25.62 -37.06
N GLU A 157 6.35 -25.50 -36.11
CA GLU A 157 7.13 -26.62 -35.58
C GLU A 157 6.72 -26.93 -34.13
N ILE A 158 6.84 -28.20 -33.73
CA ILE A 158 6.67 -28.65 -32.34
C ILE A 158 8.07 -28.68 -31.71
N PRO A 159 8.45 -27.71 -30.85
CA PRO A 159 9.78 -27.70 -30.27
C PRO A 159 9.98 -28.89 -29.33
N PHE A 160 11.17 -29.48 -29.38
CA PHE A 160 11.54 -30.61 -28.55
C PHE A 160 10.54 -31.78 -28.62
N HIS A 161 9.95 -32.02 -29.80
CA HIS A 161 9.06 -33.16 -30.01
C HIS A 161 9.80 -34.47 -29.71
N LYS A 162 9.36 -35.17 -28.67
CA LYS A 162 9.82 -36.51 -28.32
C LYS A 162 8.73 -37.49 -28.72
N PRO A 163 8.96 -38.38 -29.70
CA PRO A 163 7.97 -39.39 -30.04
C PRO A 163 7.76 -40.31 -28.83
N ALA A 164 6.53 -40.78 -28.67
CA ALA A 164 6.23 -41.78 -27.64
C ALA A 164 7.09 -43.04 -27.90
N PRO A 165 7.68 -43.64 -26.85
CA PRO A 165 8.36 -44.91 -27.02
C PRO A 165 7.37 -45.99 -27.46
N ALA A 166 7.83 -46.95 -28.27
CA ALA A 166 7.01 -48.06 -28.69
C ALA A 166 6.52 -48.86 -27.47
N GLY A 167 5.20 -48.96 -27.31
CA GLY A 167 4.55 -49.67 -26.21
C GLY A 167 4.12 -51.09 -26.59
N PHE A 168 3.53 -51.80 -25.63
CA PHE A 168 3.01 -53.17 -25.82
C PHE A 168 1.67 -53.21 -26.58
N HIS A 169 0.90 -52.12 -26.58
CA HIS A 169 -0.41 -52.04 -27.22
C HIS A 169 -0.34 -51.35 -28.58
N ALA A 170 -1.15 -51.82 -29.54
CA ALA A 170 -1.28 -51.21 -30.86
C ALA A 170 -2.15 -49.93 -30.81
N THR A 171 -1.61 -48.79 -31.26
CA THR A 171 -2.28 -47.47 -31.21
C THR A 171 -2.80 -47.00 -32.57
N ASP A 172 -2.59 -47.75 -33.66
CA ASP A 172 -2.89 -47.32 -35.04
C ASP A 172 -4.37 -46.91 -35.23
N SER A 173 -5.31 -47.64 -34.61
CA SER A 173 -6.74 -47.29 -34.67
C SER A 173 -7.08 -46.01 -33.93
N GLU A 174 -6.31 -45.67 -32.89
CA GLU A 174 -6.49 -44.44 -32.13
C GLU A 174 -5.91 -43.24 -32.88
N ASP A 175 -4.75 -43.41 -33.52
CA ASP A 175 -4.10 -42.39 -34.33
C ASP A 175 -4.96 -42.01 -35.55
N THR A 176 -5.49 -42.99 -36.27
CA THR A 176 -6.43 -42.73 -37.38
C THR A 176 -7.70 -42.02 -36.92
N ARG A 177 -8.24 -42.39 -35.75
CA ARG A 177 -9.37 -41.69 -35.14
C ARG A 177 -9.01 -40.25 -34.75
N ALA A 178 -7.82 -40.00 -34.23
CA ALA A 178 -7.36 -38.66 -33.88
C ALA A 178 -7.18 -37.78 -35.12
N GLU A 179 -6.65 -38.33 -36.22
CA GLU A 179 -6.50 -37.62 -37.50
C GLU A 179 -7.85 -37.26 -38.11
N THR A 180 -8.82 -38.18 -38.11
CA THR A 180 -10.16 -37.89 -38.63
C THR A 180 -10.87 -36.79 -37.82
N LEU A 181 -10.72 -36.79 -36.49
CA LEU A 181 -11.23 -35.71 -35.65
C LEU A 181 -10.52 -34.37 -35.92
N ARG A 182 -9.21 -34.41 -36.20
CA ARG A 182 -8.43 -33.21 -36.55
C ARG A 182 -8.86 -32.61 -37.88
N GLN A 183 -9.18 -33.43 -38.88
CA GLN A 183 -9.66 -32.96 -40.19
C GLN A 183 -11.08 -32.39 -40.16
N LYS A 184 -11.92 -32.85 -39.21
CA LYS A 184 -13.28 -32.31 -39.01
C LYS A 184 -13.31 -30.92 -38.36
N ARG A 185 -12.22 -30.49 -37.72
CA ARG A 185 -12.08 -29.17 -37.07
C ARG A 185 -11.54 -28.12 -38.05
#